data_AF-A0A9P6LVQ9-F1
#
_entry.id   AF-A0A9P6LVQ9-F1
#
_cell.length_a   1.000
_cell.length_b   1.000
_cell.length_c   1.000
_cell.angle_alpha   90.00
_cell.angle_beta   90.00
_cell.angle_gamma   90.00
#
_symmetry.space_group_name_H-M   'P 1'
#
loop_
_entity.id
_entity.type
_entity.pdbx_description
1 polymer ?
#
loop_
_entity_poly.entity_id
_entity_poly.type
_entity_poly.pdbx_seq_one_letter_code
_entity_poly.pdbx_strand_id
1 'polypeptide(L)'
;MHSSSLTIPTQSGGVNHTSSLTSTGLSYRPSHASAPLKPPTMRTRALAAWTAGMKPVKDAWNFLQKWTNLTIWIIIGMAIGIVVGRLAPEFAVKIGPLGTVFIRMIQCIVGPLIFTTLVIGIAGHGDDLVRIGRLALKSIVYFEVVTTLALIFGLIAVNVAKPGAGANLKDLPPPDTNFTRVTWVTEMEVIVPTSFFLALSDHTAVLAIVFCAIMFSVALTRVDEQLKRFMLDFNASISAIMFRIVELVMNYAPIRIGCAIAST
;
A
#
# COMPACT_ATOMS: atom_id res chain seq x y z
N MET A 1 -45.91 -43.39 30.15
CA MET A 1 -46.93 -42.86 31.06
C MET A 1 -46.28 -42.46 32.37
N HIS A 2 -45.99 -41.17 32.58
CA HIS A 2 -46.39 -40.44 33.79
C HIS A 2 -46.13 -38.94 33.61
N SER A 3 -47.03 -38.13 34.14
CA SER A 3 -47.00 -36.67 34.10
C SER A 3 -46.07 -36.09 35.18
N SER A 4 -45.43 -34.95 34.88
CA SER A 4 -45.40 -33.80 35.79
C SER A 4 -45.16 -32.50 35.03
N SER A 5 -46.11 -31.59 35.15
CA SER A 5 -46.14 -30.22 34.61
C SER A 5 -45.35 -29.22 35.45
N LEU A 6 -45.11 -28.01 34.92
CA LEU A 6 -45.67 -26.72 35.42
C LEU A 6 -44.72 -25.51 35.23
N THR A 7 -44.96 -24.62 34.26
CA THR A 7 -44.53 -23.20 34.35
C THR A 7 -45.28 -22.26 33.40
N ILE A 8 -46.27 -21.51 33.91
CA ILE A 8 -46.63 -20.12 33.52
C ILE A 8 -47.23 -19.48 34.78
N PRO A 9 -47.03 -18.18 35.09
CA PRO A 9 -47.96 -17.17 34.55
C PRO A 9 -47.33 -15.79 34.23
N THR A 10 -48.08 -15.00 33.45
CA THR A 10 -47.87 -13.56 33.19
C THR A 10 -48.66 -12.66 34.15
N GLN A 11 -48.05 -11.56 34.61
CA GLN A 11 -48.68 -10.33 35.14
C GLN A 11 -47.68 -9.17 35.00
N SER A 12 -47.96 -7.86 34.97
CA SER A 12 -49.17 -6.99 34.91
C SER A 12 -48.99 -5.83 35.90
N GLY A 13 -49.06 -4.58 35.44
CA GLY A 13 -49.61 -3.43 36.20
C GLY A 13 -48.72 -2.76 37.26
N GLY A 14 -48.47 -1.46 37.09
CA GLY A 14 -47.72 -0.62 38.06
C GLY A 14 -48.54 -0.04 39.22
N VAL A 15 -47.92 0.89 39.96
CA VAL A 15 -48.46 2.16 40.54
C VAL A 15 -47.65 2.66 41.77
N ASN A 16 -47.40 3.97 41.74
CA ASN A 16 -46.83 4.96 42.67
C ASN A 16 -46.99 4.85 44.20
N HIS A 17 -46.03 5.49 44.91
CA HIS A 17 -46.19 6.23 46.19
C HIS A 17 -45.12 7.36 46.24
N THR A 18 -45.42 8.68 46.17
CA THR A 18 -45.98 9.64 47.16
C THR A 18 -45.06 10.09 48.31
N SER A 19 -44.63 11.38 48.34
CA SER A 19 -44.62 12.25 49.54
C SER A 19 -44.14 13.71 49.27
N SER A 20 -44.58 14.63 50.15
CA SER A 20 -44.42 16.10 50.04
C SER A 20 -44.68 16.76 51.42
N LEU A 21 -44.52 18.08 51.69
CA LEU A 21 -44.28 19.26 50.84
C LEU A 21 -43.70 20.38 51.74
N THR A 22 -42.62 21.10 51.37
CA THR A 22 -42.21 22.32 52.11
C THR A 22 -41.66 23.45 51.23
N SER A 23 -42.18 24.65 51.45
CA SER A 23 -41.83 25.91 50.80
C SER A 23 -40.88 26.78 51.63
N THR A 24 -40.00 27.57 51.01
CA THR A 24 -39.71 28.97 51.39
C THR A 24 -39.15 29.69 50.17
N GLY A 25 -39.64 30.90 49.88
CA GLY A 25 -39.34 31.62 48.64
C GLY A 25 -38.09 32.49 48.71
N LEU A 26 -37.51 32.79 47.55
CA LEU A 26 -36.68 33.97 47.34
C LEU A 26 -36.88 34.47 45.90
N SER A 27 -36.91 35.80 45.76
CA SER A 27 -37.38 36.49 44.57
C SER A 27 -36.27 36.70 43.54
N TYR A 28 -36.56 36.44 42.26
CA TYR A 28 -35.91 37.19 41.17
C TYR A 28 -36.85 37.33 39.96
N ARG A 29 -37.07 38.58 39.51
CA ARG A 29 -37.83 38.93 38.30
C ARG A 29 -36.90 38.88 37.06
N PRO A 30 -37.44 38.88 35.83
CA PRO A 30 -36.74 38.32 34.67
C PRO A 30 -35.85 39.33 33.93
N SER A 31 -34.88 38.82 33.17
CA SER A 31 -34.30 39.56 32.05
C SER A 31 -33.89 38.62 30.90
N HIS A 32 -34.04 39.13 29.67
CA HIS A 32 -33.56 38.58 28.40
C HIS A 32 -34.17 37.24 27.94
N ALA A 33 -35.28 37.35 27.22
CA ALA A 33 -35.57 36.43 26.12
C ALA A 33 -34.47 36.58 25.04
N SER A 34 -33.48 35.69 25.03
CA SER A 34 -32.44 35.64 24.02
C SER A 34 -32.95 34.91 22.77
N ALA A 35 -33.14 35.66 21.68
CA ALA A 35 -33.42 35.09 20.37
C ALA A 35 -32.25 34.18 19.94
N PRO A 36 -32.51 33.09 19.18
CA PRO A 36 -31.47 32.16 18.76
C PRO A 36 -30.52 32.84 17.76
N LEU A 37 -29.30 33.16 18.21
CA LEU A 37 -28.25 33.72 17.37
C LEU A 37 -27.74 32.66 16.37
N LYS A 38 -28.32 32.66 15.17
CA LYS A 38 -27.78 31.96 14.00
C LYS A 38 -26.40 32.55 13.68
N PRO A 39 -25.29 31.77 13.71
CA PRO A 39 -23.97 32.33 13.49
C PRO A 39 -23.81 32.81 12.04
N PRO A 40 -23.41 34.07 11.79
CA PRO A 40 -23.15 34.59 10.45
C PRO A 40 -21.77 34.12 9.96
N THR A 41 -21.67 32.85 9.58
CA THR A 41 -20.41 32.23 9.16
C THR A 41 -19.99 32.68 7.75
N MET A 42 -19.45 33.90 7.61
CA MET A 42 -18.80 34.35 6.36
C MET A 42 -17.74 33.34 5.86
N ARG A 43 -17.03 32.68 6.79
CA ARG A 43 -16.09 31.60 6.49
C ARG A 43 -16.70 30.42 5.72
N THR A 44 -17.94 30.00 6.03
CA THR A 44 -18.58 28.91 5.26
C THR A 44 -19.06 29.35 3.90
N ARG A 45 -19.41 30.63 3.69
CA ARG A 45 -19.78 31.15 2.36
C ARG A 45 -18.56 31.22 1.41
N ALA A 46 -17.40 31.62 1.92
CA ALA A 46 -16.15 31.61 1.14
C ALA A 46 -15.72 30.18 0.76
N LEU A 47 -15.75 29.24 1.73
CA LEU A 47 -15.46 27.83 1.48
C LEU A 47 -16.51 27.17 0.55
N ALA A 48 -17.79 27.54 0.65
CA ALA A 48 -18.84 27.06 -0.24
C ALA A 48 -18.66 27.58 -1.69
N ALA A 49 -18.24 28.84 -1.87
CA ALA A 49 -17.96 29.39 -3.20
C ALA A 49 -16.72 28.73 -3.84
N TRP A 50 -15.64 28.55 -3.07
CA TRP A 50 -14.42 27.90 -3.55
C TRP A 50 -14.66 26.42 -3.91
N THR A 51 -15.39 25.70 -3.06
CA THR A 51 -15.78 24.31 -3.39
C THR A 51 -16.75 24.25 -4.56
N ALA A 52 -17.66 25.21 -4.75
CA ALA A 52 -18.56 25.27 -5.91
C ALA A 52 -17.80 25.45 -7.24
N GLY A 53 -16.75 26.27 -7.28
CA GLY A 53 -15.91 26.43 -8.48
C GLY A 53 -15.15 25.16 -8.87
N MET A 54 -14.79 24.31 -7.88
CA MET A 54 -14.10 23.04 -8.13
C MET A 54 -15.04 21.86 -8.42
N LYS A 55 -16.36 22.01 -8.28
CA LYS A 55 -17.34 20.94 -8.59
C LYS A 55 -17.24 20.44 -10.03
N PRO A 56 -17.33 21.26 -11.10
CA PRO A 56 -17.27 20.74 -12.46
C PRO A 56 -15.96 19.98 -12.76
N VAL A 57 -14.84 20.38 -12.16
CA VAL A 57 -13.55 19.68 -12.30
C VAL A 57 -13.54 18.35 -11.54
N LYS A 58 -14.01 18.32 -10.29
CA LYS A 58 -14.13 17.08 -9.50
C LYS A 58 -15.16 16.12 -10.09
N ASP A 59 -16.27 16.62 -10.59
CA ASP A 59 -17.34 15.81 -11.15
C ASP A 59 -16.94 15.26 -12.52
N ALA A 60 -16.21 16.04 -13.35
CA ALA A 60 -15.58 15.52 -14.57
C ALA A 60 -14.50 14.46 -14.25
N TRP A 61 -13.67 14.69 -13.23
CA TRP A 61 -12.66 13.73 -12.78
C TRP A 61 -13.31 12.42 -12.30
N ASN A 62 -14.32 12.51 -11.45
CA ASN A 62 -15.10 11.37 -10.94
C ASN A 62 -15.87 10.66 -12.07
N PHE A 63 -16.36 11.39 -13.07
CA PHE A 63 -17.06 10.83 -14.22
C PHE A 63 -16.12 10.05 -15.15
N LEU A 64 -14.94 10.60 -15.46
CA LEU A 64 -13.88 9.85 -16.17
C LEU A 64 -13.42 8.63 -15.37
N GLN A 65 -13.20 8.78 -14.06
CA GLN A 65 -12.78 7.67 -13.19
C GLN A 65 -13.85 6.57 -13.06
N LYS A 66 -15.14 6.91 -13.25
CA LYS A 66 -16.25 5.95 -13.28
C LYS A 66 -16.44 5.27 -14.64
N TRP A 67 -15.95 5.86 -15.73
CA TRP A 67 -16.07 5.33 -17.10
C TRP A 67 -14.81 4.63 -17.62
N THR A 68 -13.63 4.89 -17.04
CA THR A 68 -12.36 4.43 -17.61
C THR A 68 -11.59 3.52 -16.66
N ASN A 69 -11.47 2.23 -17.02
CA ASN A 69 -10.65 1.27 -16.32
C ASN A 69 -9.15 1.67 -16.39
N LEU A 70 -8.36 1.46 -15.33
CA LEU A 70 -6.94 1.88 -15.26
C LEU A 70 -6.12 1.39 -16.46
N THR A 71 -6.42 0.17 -16.95
CA THR A 71 -5.83 -0.42 -18.14
C THR A 71 -5.98 0.45 -19.40
N ILE A 72 -7.14 1.09 -19.59
CA ILE A 72 -7.42 1.95 -20.76
C ILE A 72 -6.60 3.23 -20.66
N TRP A 73 -6.50 3.83 -19.47
CA TRP A 73 -5.62 4.99 -19.22
C TRP A 73 -4.15 4.66 -19.49
N ILE A 74 -3.69 3.47 -19.13
CA ILE A 74 -2.32 3.00 -19.41
C ILE A 74 -2.06 2.90 -20.92
N ILE A 75 -3.00 2.32 -21.68
CA ILE A 75 -2.89 2.19 -23.15
C ILE A 75 -2.89 3.57 -23.82
N ILE A 76 -3.78 4.47 -23.40
CA ILE A 76 -3.83 5.86 -23.90
C ILE A 76 -2.53 6.60 -23.56
N GLY A 77 -2.03 6.47 -22.34
CA GLY A 77 -0.74 7.05 -21.92
C GLY A 77 0.42 6.56 -22.78
N MET A 78 0.49 5.25 -23.05
CA MET A 78 1.50 4.66 -23.94
C MET A 78 1.40 5.21 -25.37
N ALA A 79 0.18 5.28 -25.95
CA ALA A 79 -0.03 5.82 -27.28
C ALA A 79 0.37 7.30 -27.39
N ILE A 80 0.01 8.13 -26.40
CA ILE A 80 0.44 9.53 -26.31
C ILE A 80 1.97 9.61 -26.19
N GLY A 81 2.59 8.74 -25.38
CA GLY A 81 4.04 8.67 -25.24
C GLY A 81 4.77 8.48 -26.57
N ILE A 82 4.33 7.50 -27.37
CA ILE A 82 4.91 7.22 -28.71
C ILE A 82 4.77 8.44 -29.64
N VAL A 83 3.62 9.11 -29.62
CA VAL A 83 3.38 10.31 -30.46
C VAL A 83 4.25 11.48 -30.03
N VAL A 84 4.39 11.73 -28.72
CA VAL A 84 5.24 12.82 -28.19
C VAL A 84 6.72 12.56 -28.44
N GLY A 85 7.21 11.33 -28.23
CA GLY A 85 8.60 10.95 -28.51
C GLY A 85 8.98 11.14 -29.98
N ARG A 86 8.08 10.81 -30.91
CA ARG A 86 8.26 11.02 -32.36
C ARG A 86 8.23 12.50 -32.78
N LEU A 87 7.36 13.32 -32.19
CA LEU A 87 7.12 14.70 -32.65
C LEU A 87 7.98 15.76 -31.94
N ALA A 88 8.43 15.51 -30.71
CA ALA A 88 9.12 16.50 -29.88
C ALA A 88 10.21 15.87 -28.98
N PRO A 89 11.33 15.35 -29.56
CA PRO A 89 12.36 14.64 -28.80
C PRO A 89 13.03 15.51 -27.71
N GLU A 90 13.21 16.82 -27.92
CA GLU A 90 13.73 17.71 -26.87
C GLU A 90 12.79 17.86 -25.66
N PHE A 91 11.47 17.75 -25.89
CA PHE A 91 10.49 17.77 -24.81
C PHE A 91 10.43 16.43 -24.08
N ALA A 92 10.58 15.33 -24.83
CA ALA A 92 10.66 13.97 -24.29
C ALA A 92 11.81 13.80 -23.27
N VAL A 93 13.00 14.33 -23.55
CA VAL A 93 14.12 14.31 -22.58
C VAL A 93 13.78 15.07 -21.29
N LYS A 94 13.08 16.21 -21.40
CA LYS A 94 12.70 17.05 -20.25
C LYS A 94 11.64 16.40 -19.33
N ILE A 95 10.82 15.49 -19.84
CA ILE A 95 9.81 14.75 -19.05
C ILE A 95 10.33 13.44 -18.46
N GLY A 96 11.50 12.95 -18.86
CA GLY A 96 12.14 11.75 -18.31
C GLY A 96 12.25 11.70 -16.77
N PRO A 97 12.64 12.78 -16.07
CA PRO A 97 12.71 12.80 -14.60
C PRO A 97 11.39 12.46 -13.89
N LEU A 98 10.25 12.67 -14.55
CA LEU A 98 8.93 12.33 -14.00
C LEU A 98 8.76 10.81 -13.82
N GLY A 99 9.36 10.01 -14.72
CA GLY A 99 9.44 8.56 -14.58
C GLY A 99 10.31 8.14 -13.39
N THR A 100 11.46 8.78 -13.23
CA THR A 100 12.39 8.53 -12.11
C THR A 100 11.77 8.86 -10.75
N VAL A 101 11.02 9.96 -10.63
CA VAL A 101 10.30 10.33 -9.40
C VAL A 101 9.28 9.26 -9.03
N PHE A 102 8.51 8.73 -9.99
CA PHE A 102 7.55 7.65 -9.72
C PHE A 102 8.23 6.36 -9.27
N ILE A 103 9.33 5.96 -9.89
CA ILE A 103 10.07 4.75 -9.49
C ILE A 103 10.58 4.90 -8.05
N ARG A 104 11.09 6.09 -7.67
CA ARG A 104 11.47 6.41 -6.29
C ARG A 104 10.29 6.36 -5.30
N MET A 105 9.10 6.80 -5.71
CA MET A 105 7.89 6.65 -4.89
C MET A 105 7.58 5.17 -4.61
N ILE A 106 7.64 4.29 -5.62
CA ILE A 106 7.44 2.85 -5.41
C ILE A 106 8.55 2.27 -4.51
N GLN A 107 9.82 2.55 -4.81
CA GLN A 107 10.96 2.02 -4.06
C GLN A 107 10.90 2.38 -2.57
N CYS A 108 10.43 3.59 -2.23
CA CYS A 108 10.22 4.03 -0.86
C CYS A 108 9.15 3.22 -0.10
N ILE A 109 8.10 2.76 -0.79
CA ILE A 109 7.01 1.98 -0.18
C ILE A 109 7.39 0.50 -0.03
N VAL A 110 8.15 -0.05 -0.99
CA VAL A 110 8.47 -1.48 -1.07
C VAL A 110 9.17 -2.01 0.19
N GLY A 111 10.12 -1.28 0.77
CA GLY A 111 10.85 -1.73 1.97
C GLY A 111 9.93 -1.97 3.19
N PRO A 112 9.21 -0.94 3.69
CA PRO A 112 8.25 -1.09 4.78
C PRO A 112 7.12 -2.06 4.49
N LEU A 113 6.64 -2.13 3.24
CA LEU A 113 5.61 -3.07 2.81
C LEU A 113 6.09 -4.53 2.94
N ILE A 114 7.27 -4.86 2.41
CA ILE A 114 7.84 -6.22 2.48
C ILE A 114 8.09 -6.61 3.94
N PHE A 115 8.69 -5.74 4.74
CA PHE A 115 8.94 -6.01 6.15
C PHE A 115 7.65 -6.33 6.91
N THR A 116 6.64 -5.44 6.84
CA THR A 116 5.40 -5.64 7.59
C THR A 116 4.61 -6.85 7.12
N THR A 117 4.47 -7.06 5.80
CA THR A 117 3.75 -8.21 5.25
C THR A 117 4.40 -9.55 5.61
N LEU A 118 5.74 -9.64 5.60
CA LEU A 118 6.45 -10.85 6.04
C LEU A 118 6.25 -11.11 7.53
N VAL A 119 6.32 -10.08 8.38
CA VAL A 119 6.13 -10.26 9.82
C VAL A 119 4.72 -10.73 10.15
N ILE A 120 3.69 -10.13 9.56
CA ILE A 120 2.29 -10.59 9.73
C ILE A 120 2.13 -12.02 9.20
N GLY A 121 2.69 -12.32 8.03
CA GLY A 121 2.58 -13.63 7.39
C GLY A 121 3.20 -14.76 8.21
N ILE A 122 4.40 -14.54 8.77
CA ILE A 122 5.14 -15.57 9.52
C ILE A 122 4.66 -15.61 10.98
N ALA A 123 4.70 -14.50 11.71
CA ALA A 123 4.39 -14.48 13.14
C ALA A 123 2.88 -14.57 13.45
N GLY A 124 2.02 -14.20 12.49
CA GLY A 124 0.56 -14.38 12.60
C GLY A 124 0.11 -15.85 12.58
N HIS A 125 0.94 -16.75 12.05
CA HIS A 125 0.73 -18.21 12.08
C HIS A 125 1.65 -18.91 13.08
N GLY A 126 2.15 -18.17 14.09
CA GLY A 126 3.33 -18.52 14.90
C GLY A 126 3.28 -19.86 15.66
N ASP A 127 2.09 -20.40 15.90
CA ASP A 127 1.91 -21.64 16.66
C ASP A 127 2.27 -22.89 15.82
N ASP A 128 2.32 -22.76 14.49
CA ASP A 128 2.45 -23.87 13.52
C ASP A 128 3.78 -23.77 12.72
N LEU A 129 4.87 -23.33 13.36
CA LEU A 129 6.16 -23.00 12.71
C LEU A 129 6.74 -24.12 11.82
N VAL A 130 6.56 -25.39 12.22
CA VAL A 130 6.98 -26.57 11.43
C VAL A 130 6.24 -26.63 10.08
N ARG A 131 4.97 -26.25 10.06
CA ARG A 131 4.15 -26.19 8.85
C ARG A 131 4.59 -25.06 7.93
N ILE A 132 4.95 -23.91 8.48
CA ILE A 132 5.52 -22.77 7.73
C ILE A 132 6.85 -23.18 7.09
N GLY A 133 7.75 -23.84 7.82
CA GLY A 133 9.01 -24.34 7.28
C GLY A 133 8.83 -25.34 6.12
N ARG A 134 7.88 -26.27 6.25
CA ARG A 134 7.54 -27.22 5.16
C ARG A 134 6.90 -26.52 3.95
N LEU A 135 6.15 -25.44 4.16
CA LEU A 135 5.62 -24.61 3.07
C LEU A 135 6.74 -23.86 2.35
N ALA A 136 7.65 -23.22 3.10
CA ALA A 136 8.81 -22.53 2.55
C ALA A 136 9.70 -23.46 1.71
N LEU A 137 9.98 -24.68 2.18
CA LEU A 137 10.75 -25.66 1.41
C LEU A 137 10.05 -26.07 0.10
N LYS A 138 8.72 -26.25 0.12
CA LYS A 138 7.93 -26.47 -1.10
C LYS A 138 7.99 -25.28 -2.05
N SER A 139 7.94 -24.05 -1.53
CA SER A 139 8.07 -22.82 -2.33
C SER A 139 9.45 -22.68 -2.97
N ILE A 140 10.53 -23.08 -2.31
CA ILE A 140 11.89 -23.07 -2.88
C ILE A 140 11.99 -24.05 -4.05
N VAL A 141 11.54 -25.30 -3.88
CA VAL A 141 11.53 -26.29 -4.96
C VAL A 141 10.63 -25.85 -6.13
N TYR A 142 9.48 -25.24 -5.83
CA TYR A 142 8.60 -24.67 -6.85
C TYR A 142 9.23 -23.50 -7.60
N PHE A 143 9.89 -22.58 -6.88
CA PHE A 143 10.61 -21.45 -7.47
C PHE A 143 11.68 -21.91 -8.45
N GLU A 144 12.56 -22.83 -8.03
CA GLU A 144 13.66 -23.35 -8.87
C GLU A 144 13.18 -24.02 -10.16
N VAL A 145 12.11 -24.82 -10.08
CA VAL A 145 11.52 -25.47 -11.26
C VAL A 145 10.89 -24.43 -12.19
N VAL A 146 10.15 -23.45 -11.64
CA VAL A 146 9.47 -22.43 -12.45
C VAL A 146 10.46 -21.45 -13.09
N THR A 147 11.52 -21.03 -12.39
CA THR A 147 12.57 -20.18 -12.97
C THR A 147 13.35 -20.91 -14.04
N THR A 148 13.71 -22.18 -13.83
CA THR A 148 14.38 -23.02 -14.84
C THR A 148 13.53 -23.13 -16.11
N LEU A 149 12.23 -23.42 -15.98
CA LEU A 149 11.31 -23.46 -17.13
C LEU A 149 11.18 -22.09 -17.81
N ALA A 150 11.05 -21.00 -17.05
CA ALA A 150 10.98 -19.65 -17.59
C ALA A 150 12.25 -19.26 -18.36
N LEU A 151 13.44 -19.64 -17.88
CA LEU A 151 14.72 -19.42 -18.57
C LEU A 151 14.80 -20.23 -19.87
N ILE A 152 14.32 -21.48 -19.90
CA ILE A 152 14.26 -22.29 -21.12
C ILE A 152 13.35 -21.62 -22.17
N PHE A 153 12.12 -21.23 -21.80
CA PHE A 153 11.22 -20.54 -22.73
C PHE A 153 11.76 -19.17 -23.17
N GLY A 154 12.37 -18.39 -22.27
CA GLY A 154 13.01 -17.13 -22.59
C GLY A 154 14.17 -17.29 -23.58
N LEU A 155 15.03 -18.29 -23.37
CA LEU A 155 16.16 -18.59 -24.25
C LEU A 155 15.69 -19.02 -25.65
N ILE A 156 14.66 -19.87 -25.74
CA ILE A 156 14.04 -20.26 -27.02
C ILE A 156 13.47 -19.02 -27.74
N ALA A 157 12.70 -18.19 -27.03
CA ALA A 157 12.09 -16.99 -27.59
C ALA A 157 13.14 -16.00 -28.12
N VAL A 158 14.22 -15.75 -27.36
CA VAL A 158 15.33 -14.88 -27.79
C VAL A 158 16.09 -15.48 -28.98
N ASN A 159 16.33 -16.79 -29.00
CA ASN A 159 17.04 -17.45 -30.11
C ASN A 159 16.24 -17.41 -31.42
N VAL A 160 14.90 -17.51 -31.35
CA VAL A 160 14.00 -17.43 -32.50
C VAL A 160 13.78 -15.98 -32.96
N ALA A 161 13.44 -15.07 -32.04
CA ALA A 161 13.14 -13.67 -32.37
C ALA A 161 14.38 -12.84 -32.73
N LYS A 162 15.57 -13.27 -32.28
CA LYS A 162 16.88 -12.61 -32.51
C LYS A 162 16.85 -11.09 -32.33
N PRO A 163 16.35 -10.58 -31.18
CA PRO A 163 16.30 -9.14 -30.94
C PRO A 163 17.71 -8.55 -31.02
N GLY A 164 17.91 -7.59 -31.93
CA GLY A 164 19.21 -6.98 -32.23
C GLY A 164 19.85 -7.42 -33.54
N ALA A 165 19.29 -8.39 -34.28
CA ALA A 165 19.72 -8.69 -35.65
C ALA A 165 19.52 -7.45 -36.56
N GLY A 166 20.61 -6.78 -36.94
CA GLY A 166 20.59 -5.53 -37.71
C GLY A 166 20.77 -4.25 -36.88
N ALA A 167 20.98 -4.33 -35.57
CA ALA A 167 21.34 -3.16 -34.75
C ALA A 167 22.76 -2.66 -35.09
N ASN A 168 22.90 -1.36 -35.38
CA ASN A 168 24.21 -0.74 -35.59
C ASN A 168 24.90 -0.47 -34.24
N LEU A 169 25.69 -1.43 -33.77
CA LEU A 169 26.43 -1.36 -32.50
C LEU A 169 27.69 -0.46 -32.56
N LYS A 170 27.93 0.26 -33.66
CA LYS A 170 29.17 1.02 -33.91
C LYS A 170 29.31 2.32 -33.10
N ASP A 171 28.18 2.92 -32.71
CA ASP A 171 28.16 4.16 -31.92
C ASP A 171 27.99 3.91 -30.41
N LEU A 172 28.05 2.64 -29.97
CA LEU A 172 28.03 2.32 -28.54
C LEU A 172 29.41 2.55 -27.94
N PRO A 173 29.50 3.15 -26.72
CA PRO A 173 30.76 3.20 -25.99
C PRO A 173 31.30 1.77 -25.77
N PRO A 174 32.64 1.58 -25.71
CA PRO A 174 33.22 0.27 -25.47
C PRO A 174 32.66 -0.32 -24.17
N PRO A 175 32.34 -1.62 -24.14
CA PRO A 175 31.67 -2.23 -22.99
C PRO A 175 32.55 -2.10 -21.74
N ASP A 176 31.97 -1.61 -20.65
CA ASP A 176 32.64 -1.47 -19.36
C ASP A 176 33.14 -2.84 -18.88
N THR A 177 34.45 -3.08 -19.00
CA THR A 177 35.07 -4.36 -18.60
C THR A 177 35.19 -4.54 -17.08
N ASN A 178 34.53 -3.69 -16.30
CA ASN A 178 34.48 -3.72 -14.84
C ASN A 178 33.50 -4.79 -14.33
N PHE A 179 33.70 -6.04 -14.77
CA PHE A 179 33.04 -7.19 -14.18
C PHE A 179 33.65 -7.46 -12.81
N THR A 180 33.13 -6.80 -11.77
CA THR A 180 33.40 -7.15 -10.38
C THR A 180 33.08 -8.63 -10.20
N ARG A 181 34.11 -9.43 -9.88
CA ARG A 181 33.95 -10.87 -9.68
C ARG A 181 33.12 -11.11 -8.42
N VAL A 182 31.83 -11.33 -8.63
CA VAL A 182 30.88 -11.79 -7.61
C VAL A 182 31.50 -13.00 -6.91
N THR A 183 31.78 -12.85 -5.63
CA THR A 183 32.52 -13.85 -4.85
C THR A 183 31.60 -14.36 -3.75
N TRP A 184 31.62 -15.67 -3.47
CA TRP A 184 30.72 -16.29 -2.48
C TRP A 184 30.73 -15.60 -1.10
N VAL A 185 31.87 -15.00 -0.72
CA VAL A 185 32.03 -14.22 0.51
C VAL A 185 31.25 -12.89 0.45
N THR A 186 31.34 -12.14 -0.66
CA THR A 186 30.65 -10.84 -0.79
C THR A 186 29.12 -11.02 -0.80
N GLU A 187 28.62 -12.10 -1.40
CA GLU A 187 27.18 -12.38 -1.40
C GLU A 187 26.65 -12.77 -0.02
N MET A 188 27.45 -13.48 0.80
CA MET A 188 27.06 -13.77 2.19
C MET A 188 27.01 -12.52 3.07
N GLU A 189 27.92 -11.57 2.85
CA GLU A 189 27.92 -10.28 3.57
C GLU A 189 26.69 -9.42 3.23
N VAL A 190 26.17 -9.50 1.99
CA VAL A 190 24.94 -8.79 1.59
C VAL A 190 23.67 -9.34 2.27
N ILE A 191 23.66 -10.61 2.71
CA ILE A 191 22.51 -11.22 3.38
C ILE A 191 22.34 -10.68 4.81
N VAL A 192 23.44 -10.44 5.53
CA VAL A 192 23.42 -10.08 6.95
C VAL A 192 23.73 -8.59 7.10
N PRO A 193 22.72 -7.72 7.27
CA PRO A 193 22.96 -6.29 7.33
C PRO A 193 23.71 -5.87 8.60
N THR A 194 24.63 -4.93 8.45
CA THR A 194 25.35 -4.28 9.56
C THR A 194 24.44 -3.52 10.53
N SER A 195 23.20 -3.18 10.11
CA SER A 195 22.22 -2.48 10.93
C SER A 195 20.78 -2.71 10.45
N PHE A 196 19.89 -3.05 11.39
CA PHE A 196 18.46 -3.32 11.15
C PHE A 196 17.74 -2.18 10.40
N PHE A 197 17.92 -0.94 10.86
CA PHE A 197 17.29 0.24 10.25
C PHE A 197 17.93 0.67 8.92
N LEU A 198 19.22 0.36 8.71
CA LEU A 198 19.89 0.63 7.44
C LEU A 198 19.35 -0.30 6.35
N ALA A 199 19.16 -1.59 6.67
CA ALA A 199 18.52 -2.54 5.76
C ALA A 199 17.12 -2.11 5.32
N LEU A 200 16.30 -1.59 6.25
CA LEU A 200 14.96 -1.05 5.97
C LEU A 200 14.97 0.23 5.12
N SER A 201 16.07 1.00 5.16
CA SER A 201 16.21 2.26 4.42
C SER A 201 16.80 2.05 3.02
N ASP A 202 17.62 1.02 2.84
CA ASP A 202 18.28 0.74 1.57
C ASP A 202 17.42 -0.16 0.67
N HIS A 203 16.71 0.48 -0.26
CA HIS A 203 15.91 -0.16 -1.29
C HIS A 203 16.67 -1.15 -2.20
N THR A 204 18.00 -1.13 -2.23
CA THR A 204 18.79 -2.09 -3.03
C THR A 204 18.93 -3.44 -2.32
N ALA A 205 18.97 -3.44 -0.98
CA ALA A 205 19.22 -4.62 -0.15
C ALA A 205 17.93 -5.37 0.23
N VAL A 206 17.05 -5.64 -0.73
CA VAL A 206 15.75 -6.31 -0.49
C VAL A 206 15.92 -7.65 0.25
N LEU A 207 16.99 -8.40 -0.04
CA LEU A 207 17.32 -9.66 0.65
C LEU A 207 17.59 -9.46 2.15
N ALA A 208 18.27 -8.37 2.53
CA ALA A 208 18.52 -8.03 3.92
C ALA A 208 17.22 -7.62 4.66
N ILE A 209 16.28 -6.97 3.97
CA ILE A 209 14.94 -6.67 4.52
C ILE A 209 14.19 -7.98 4.84
N VAL A 210 14.26 -8.97 3.95
CA VAL A 210 13.65 -10.30 4.17
C VAL A 210 14.29 -11.02 5.35
N PHE A 211 15.63 -11.05 5.43
CA PHE A 211 16.37 -11.66 6.55
C PHE A 211 16.00 -11.00 7.89
N CYS A 212 15.99 -9.67 7.92
CA CYS A 212 15.58 -8.83 9.04
C CYS A 212 14.14 -9.15 9.51
N ALA A 213 13.18 -9.24 8.58
CA ALA A 213 11.80 -9.58 8.87
C ALA A 213 11.64 -11.00 9.43
N ILE A 214 12.39 -11.99 8.93
CA ILE A 214 12.38 -13.37 9.44
C ILE A 214 12.93 -13.42 10.87
N MET A 215 14.08 -12.76 11.13
CA MET A 215 14.65 -12.65 12.48
C MET A 215 13.66 -12.03 13.47
N PHE A 216 13.02 -10.92 13.10
CA PHE A 216 12.01 -10.26 13.94
C PHE A 216 10.78 -11.15 14.18
N SER A 217 10.32 -11.88 13.16
CA SER A 217 9.19 -12.82 13.28
C SER A 217 9.49 -13.98 14.25
N VAL A 218 10.69 -14.57 14.16
CA VAL A 218 11.13 -15.68 15.01
C VAL A 218 11.43 -15.22 16.45
N ALA A 219 11.72 -13.93 16.66
CA ALA A 219 11.74 -13.32 17.98
C ALA A 219 10.32 -13.16 18.53
N LEU A 220 9.37 -12.60 17.76
CA LEU A 220 7.98 -12.40 18.19
C LEU A 220 7.27 -13.70 18.64
N THR A 221 7.58 -14.84 18.03
CA THR A 221 7.01 -16.14 18.47
C THR A 221 7.48 -16.61 19.85
N ARG A 222 8.50 -15.96 20.46
CA ARG A 222 8.99 -16.26 21.81
C ARG A 222 8.59 -15.22 22.85
N VAL A 223 7.87 -14.17 22.46
CA VAL A 223 7.40 -13.10 23.34
C VAL A 223 5.98 -13.41 23.83
N ASP A 224 5.61 -12.88 25.00
CA ASP A 224 4.25 -13.00 25.55
C ASP A 224 3.16 -12.65 24.52
N GLU A 225 2.09 -13.44 24.53
CA GLU A 225 0.99 -13.37 23.55
C GLU A 225 0.33 -11.98 23.46
N GLN A 226 0.28 -11.23 24.57
CA GLN A 226 -0.23 -9.85 24.58
C GLN A 226 0.67 -8.88 23.79
N LEU A 227 1.99 -8.96 23.97
CA LEU A 227 2.96 -8.13 23.25
C LEU A 227 3.06 -8.54 21.77
N LYS A 228 3.01 -9.85 21.49
CA LYS A 228 2.92 -10.42 20.14
C LYS A 228 1.71 -9.86 19.37
N ARG A 229 0.51 -9.88 19.97
CA ARG A 229 -0.71 -9.32 19.37
C ARG A 229 -0.60 -7.83 19.07
N PHE A 230 -0.19 -7.03 20.04
CA PHE A 230 0.02 -5.59 19.84
C PHE A 230 0.95 -5.28 18.67
N MET A 231 2.06 -6.03 18.53
CA MET A 231 3.02 -5.80 17.44
C MET A 231 2.54 -6.32 16.09
N LEU A 232 1.72 -7.38 16.06
CA LEU A 232 1.04 -7.85 14.85
C LEU A 232 -0.02 -6.84 14.36
N ASP A 233 -0.85 -6.30 15.26
CA ASP A 233 -1.87 -5.31 14.93
C ASP A 233 -1.25 -3.98 14.44
N PHE A 234 -0.12 -3.58 15.04
CA PHE A 234 0.68 -2.44 14.58
C PHE A 234 1.22 -2.64 13.16
N ASN A 235 1.86 -3.78 12.89
CA ASN A 235 2.38 -4.09 11.56
C ASN A 235 1.25 -4.25 10.52
N ALA A 236 0.11 -4.84 10.90
CA ALA A 236 -1.07 -4.93 10.04
C ALA A 236 -1.62 -3.54 9.67
N SER A 237 -1.66 -2.62 10.63
CA SER A 237 -2.06 -1.24 10.41
C SER A 237 -1.12 -0.52 9.44
N ILE A 238 0.20 -0.67 9.61
CA ILE A 238 1.18 -0.10 8.66
C ILE A 238 1.01 -0.73 7.27
N SER A 239 0.90 -2.06 7.17
CA SER A 239 0.73 -2.75 5.89
C SER A 239 -0.51 -2.25 5.14
N ALA A 240 -1.65 -2.10 5.83
CA ALA A 240 -2.87 -1.54 5.25
C ALA A 240 -2.69 -0.09 4.77
N ILE A 241 -1.99 0.76 5.52
CA ILE A 241 -1.64 2.13 5.11
C ILE A 241 -0.73 2.11 3.87
N MET A 242 0.30 1.26 3.84
CA MET A 242 1.20 1.13 2.68
C MET A 242 0.43 0.68 1.43
N PHE A 243 -0.51 -0.26 1.53
CA PHE A 243 -1.38 -0.64 0.41
C PHE A 243 -2.23 0.54 -0.10
N ARG A 244 -2.75 1.41 0.78
CA ARG A 244 -3.45 2.65 0.35
C ARG A 244 -2.52 3.65 -0.34
N ILE A 245 -1.26 3.73 0.05
CA ILE A 245 -0.26 4.54 -0.66
C ILE A 245 0.04 3.93 -2.04
N VAL A 246 0.10 2.59 -2.16
CA VAL A 246 0.23 1.92 -3.47
C VAL A 246 -0.97 2.23 -4.38
N GLU A 247 -2.21 2.18 -3.88
CA GLU A 247 -3.41 2.59 -4.64
C GLU A 247 -3.30 4.04 -5.15
N LEU A 248 -2.84 4.97 -4.29
CA LEU A 248 -2.64 6.37 -4.65
C LEU A 248 -1.56 6.54 -5.75
N VAL A 249 -0.43 5.82 -5.62
CA VAL A 249 0.66 5.84 -6.61
C VAL A 249 0.21 5.21 -7.93
N MET A 250 -0.56 4.12 -7.91
CA MET A 250 -1.06 3.47 -9.13
C MET A 250 -1.95 4.39 -9.99
N ASN A 251 -2.66 5.33 -9.39
CA ASN A 251 -3.40 6.36 -10.13
C ASN A 251 -2.50 7.30 -10.96
N TYR A 252 -1.21 7.43 -10.59
CA TYR A 252 -0.21 8.19 -11.35
C TYR A 252 0.50 7.35 -12.44
N ALA A 253 0.35 6.03 -12.41
CA ALA A 253 1.05 5.12 -13.33
C ALA A 253 0.81 5.40 -14.83
N PRO A 254 -0.38 5.83 -15.31
CA PRO A 254 -0.58 6.19 -16.72
C PRO A 254 0.33 7.34 -17.19
N ILE A 255 0.53 8.34 -16.34
CA ILE A 255 1.37 9.52 -16.62
C ILE A 255 2.83 9.07 -16.75
N ARG A 256 3.33 8.27 -15.79
CA ARG A 256 4.67 7.66 -15.85
C ARG A 256 4.88 6.87 -17.15
N ILE A 257 3.91 6.05 -17.54
CA ILE A 257 4.03 5.20 -18.73
C ILE A 257 4.12 6.04 -19.99
N GLY A 258 3.32 7.11 -20.11
CA GLY A 258 3.45 8.07 -21.21
C GLY A 258 4.81 8.76 -21.23
N CYS A 259 5.30 9.26 -20.09
CA CYS A 259 6.62 9.91 -20.02
C CYS A 259 7.78 8.97 -20.33
N ALA A 260 7.78 7.74 -19.81
CA ALA A 260 8.85 6.77 -20.03
C ALA A 260 8.92 6.31 -21.49
N ILE A 261 7.77 6.10 -22.14
CA ILE A 261 7.69 5.71 -23.55
C ILE A 261 7.99 6.90 -24.48
N ALA A 262 7.71 8.13 -24.06
CA ALA A 262 8.13 9.32 -24.80
C ALA A 262 9.66 9.54 -24.75
N SER A 263 10.29 9.29 -23.60
CA SER A 263 11.74 9.49 -23.39
C SER A 263 12.62 8.32 -23.84
N THR A 264 12.08 7.36 -24.59
CA THR A 264 12.76 6.18 -25.14
C THR A 264 12.83 6.28 -26.67
#